data_AF-A0A522M6V2-F1
#
_entry.id   AF-A0A522M6V2-F1
#
_cell.length_a   1.000
_cell.length_b   1.000
_cell.length_c   1.000
_cell.angle_alpha   90.00
_cell.angle_beta   90.00
_cell.angle_gamma   90.00
#
_symmetry.space_group_name_H-M   'P 1'
#
loop_
_entity.id
_entity.type
_entity.pdbx_description
1 polymer ?
#
loop_
_entity_poly.entity_id
_entity_poly.type
_entity_poly.pdbx_seq_one_letter_code
_entity_poly.pdbx_strand_id
1 'polypeptide(L)'
;AVAVVGAGPAGLLAAHDLRRRGYAVTVFEKDAAIGGCLTGKIPAWRLPRAVALRDLSVIAALGIAVRTGVEVGRDVALSELRRQFAAVLLLPGFAGAGRLLAMLDEERPPARGRLLAADPVTCETGLPGVFAGGDAVSGPATVISSLALGRRAAASAHRFLSGTDLRADALPAVPRPLLWRLDIDEAERKRRERTPVMLQPFAPPLDEEEAVEEAKRCLDCSCGLCVKDCEFLTSYCRSPKELARQVKAGVKDALKMVYSCNICSLCAEVCPVDLDTGAMLLAARQQAVREGVGPLPAHKPIVSYYRAGVGSTFTLAMAEPGRQHSKRLFFTGCALPAVSPRNTLAVYDELRRNFPGTGVLMFCCGAPAELIGLEGEFERTCRAIREHAERLGAEELITACPDCTHTLKTGLPELKITTVWEALARRWSPPALRAGARVAIHDSCKAHHEPATHDGVRALVASAGAVIEDVEYAREKARCCGNGGMIYPVDPKLAQRVIQRRAGESPLPMITYCAGCRSALASGGKESIHILDFLLNEGDLHTVARRKPTGSIARYANRLRTKWAFRRLQPPAAR
;
A
#
# COMPACT_ATOMS: atom_id res chain seq x y z
N ALA A 1 22.45 -19.77 -32.40
CA ALA A 1 23.07 -18.43 -32.31
C ALA A 1 21.97 -17.36 -32.28
N VAL A 2 22.24 -16.19 -31.71
CA VAL A 2 21.29 -15.07 -31.57
C VAL A 2 21.86 -13.79 -32.19
N ALA A 3 21.05 -13.07 -32.96
CA ALA A 3 21.41 -11.76 -33.50
C ALA A 3 20.86 -10.64 -32.61
N VAL A 4 21.67 -9.62 -32.33
CA VAL A 4 21.27 -8.41 -31.63
C VAL A 4 21.54 -7.20 -32.53
N VAL A 5 20.52 -6.43 -32.84
CA VAL A 5 20.62 -5.24 -33.70
C VAL A 5 20.67 -4.00 -32.82
N GLY A 6 21.79 -3.28 -32.88
CA GLY A 6 22.12 -2.12 -32.06
C GLY A 6 23.13 -2.43 -30.96
N ALA A 7 24.24 -1.68 -30.91
CA ALA A 7 25.25 -1.74 -29.85
C ALA A 7 25.13 -0.57 -28.86
N GLY A 8 23.91 -0.08 -28.65
CA GLY A 8 23.58 0.83 -27.55
C GLY A 8 23.38 0.09 -26.21
N PRO A 9 23.04 0.80 -25.12
CA PRO A 9 22.88 0.21 -23.78
C PRO A 9 21.99 -1.05 -23.78
N ALA A 10 20.81 -0.98 -24.40
CA ALA A 10 19.86 -2.08 -24.45
C ALA A 10 20.43 -3.33 -25.14
N GLY A 11 21.01 -3.15 -26.34
CA GLY A 11 21.57 -4.24 -27.14
C GLY A 11 22.78 -4.90 -26.50
N LEU A 12 23.71 -4.10 -25.95
CA LEU A 12 24.89 -4.64 -25.30
C LEU A 12 24.56 -5.42 -24.03
N LEU A 13 23.61 -4.95 -23.22
CA LEU A 13 23.16 -5.68 -22.04
C LEU A 13 22.44 -6.99 -22.43
N ALA A 14 21.59 -6.95 -23.46
CA ALA A 14 20.92 -8.13 -23.96
C ALA A 14 21.94 -9.17 -24.48
N ALA A 15 22.94 -8.73 -25.24
CA ALA A 15 24.01 -9.58 -25.74
C ALA A 15 24.83 -10.20 -24.60
N HIS A 16 25.19 -9.40 -23.60
CA HIS A 16 25.86 -9.86 -22.39
C HIS A 16 25.04 -10.95 -21.66
N ASP A 17 23.76 -10.71 -21.39
CA ASP A 17 22.91 -11.65 -20.66
C ASP A 17 22.69 -12.96 -21.42
N LEU A 18 22.47 -12.89 -22.73
CA LEU A 18 22.33 -14.07 -23.59
C LEU A 18 23.65 -14.84 -23.66
N ARG A 19 24.79 -14.16 -23.76
CA ARG A 19 26.09 -14.81 -23.78
C ARG A 19 26.39 -15.54 -22.47
N ARG A 20 26.04 -14.94 -21.32
CA ARG A 20 26.14 -15.59 -19.99
C ARG A 20 25.23 -16.81 -19.84
N ARG A 21 24.17 -16.91 -20.63
CA ARG A 21 23.30 -18.09 -20.71
C ARG A 21 23.79 -19.16 -21.71
N GLY A 22 24.96 -18.96 -22.32
CA GLY A 22 25.62 -19.92 -23.20
C GLY A 22 25.34 -19.73 -24.70
N TYR A 23 24.56 -18.72 -25.10
CA TYR A 23 24.28 -18.48 -26.52
C TYR A 23 25.48 -17.84 -27.22
N ALA A 24 25.76 -18.27 -28.46
CA ALA A 24 26.61 -17.52 -29.38
C ALA A 24 25.84 -16.29 -29.87
N VAL A 25 26.38 -15.09 -29.64
CA VAL A 25 25.72 -13.81 -29.93
C VAL A 25 26.53 -13.01 -30.95
N THR A 26 25.84 -12.46 -31.95
CA THR A 26 26.39 -11.50 -32.90
C THR A 26 25.63 -10.18 -32.80
N VAL A 27 26.34 -9.09 -32.53
CA VAL A 27 25.79 -7.73 -32.47
C VAL A 27 26.05 -7.03 -33.81
N PHE A 28 25.02 -6.42 -34.38
CA PHE A 28 25.09 -5.60 -35.59
C PHE A 28 24.94 -4.13 -35.21
N GLU A 29 25.91 -3.30 -35.55
CA GLU A 29 25.93 -1.86 -35.28
C GLU A 29 26.14 -1.09 -36.58
N LYS A 30 25.32 -0.07 -36.81
CA LYS A 30 25.40 0.77 -38.01
C LYS A 30 26.57 1.76 -37.94
N ASP A 31 26.89 2.22 -36.74
CA ASP A 31 27.99 3.15 -36.53
C ASP A 31 29.33 2.41 -36.66
N ALA A 32 30.41 3.14 -36.99
CA ALA A 32 31.73 2.55 -37.21
C ALA A 32 32.37 1.97 -35.94
N ALA A 33 31.87 2.35 -34.76
CA ALA A 33 32.36 1.91 -33.46
C ALA A 33 31.23 1.38 -32.58
N ILE A 34 31.57 0.43 -31.71
CA ILE A 34 30.67 -0.11 -30.69
C ILE A 34 30.28 0.97 -29.66
N GLY A 35 29.09 0.85 -29.08
CA GLY A 35 28.57 1.77 -28.05
C GLY A 35 27.55 2.78 -28.58
N GLY A 36 27.44 2.95 -29.90
CA GLY A 36 26.48 3.85 -30.53
C GLY A 36 26.52 5.26 -29.92
N CYS A 37 25.42 5.67 -29.28
CA CYS A 37 25.34 6.98 -28.63
C CYS A 37 26.33 7.16 -27.46
N LEU A 38 26.70 6.08 -26.76
CA LEU A 38 27.60 6.14 -25.60
C LEU A 38 29.00 6.61 -25.98
N THR A 39 29.48 6.24 -27.16
CA THR A 39 30.84 6.55 -27.64
C THR A 39 30.84 7.69 -28.65
N GLY A 40 29.77 7.83 -29.45
CA GLY A 40 29.71 8.78 -30.56
C GLY A 40 28.95 10.08 -30.28
N LYS A 41 28.06 10.14 -29.27
CA LYS A 41 27.09 11.25 -29.13
C LYS A 41 27.02 11.91 -27.76
N ILE A 42 27.52 11.27 -26.70
CA ILE A 42 27.61 11.88 -25.37
C ILE A 42 28.94 12.65 -25.26
N PRO A 43 28.93 13.95 -24.88
CA PRO A 43 30.16 14.71 -24.69
C PRO A 43 31.10 14.08 -23.65
N ALA A 44 32.41 14.15 -23.88
CA ALA A 44 33.42 13.49 -23.03
C ALA A 44 33.43 13.98 -21.57
N TRP A 45 33.02 15.23 -21.31
CA TRP A 45 32.89 15.76 -19.95
C TRP A 45 31.73 15.13 -19.17
N ARG A 46 30.72 14.57 -19.86
CA ARG A 46 29.59 13.88 -19.26
C ARG A 46 29.81 12.36 -19.18
N LEU A 47 30.47 11.79 -20.18
CA LEU A 47 30.88 10.38 -20.20
C LEU A 47 32.28 10.27 -20.82
N PRO A 48 33.34 10.14 -20.01
CA PRO A 48 34.69 10.03 -20.52
C PRO A 48 34.85 8.80 -21.44
N ARG A 49 35.41 9.01 -22.64
CA ARG A 49 35.53 7.95 -23.66
C ARG A 49 36.29 6.72 -23.15
N ALA A 50 37.34 6.93 -22.36
CA ALA A 50 38.12 5.83 -21.78
C ALA A 50 37.28 4.91 -20.88
N VAL A 51 36.33 5.48 -20.12
CA VAL A 51 35.41 4.72 -19.25
C VAL A 51 34.46 3.89 -20.12
N ALA A 52 33.84 4.51 -21.12
CA ALA A 52 32.94 3.81 -22.03
C ALA A 52 33.64 2.67 -22.77
N LEU A 53 34.82 2.91 -23.35
CA LEU A 53 35.58 1.90 -24.08
C LEU A 53 36.03 0.74 -23.18
N ARG A 54 36.38 1.02 -21.92
CA ARG A 54 36.69 -0.02 -20.95
C ARG A 54 35.48 -0.88 -20.62
N ASP A 55 34.33 -0.28 -20.32
CA ASP A 55 33.12 -1.06 -20.00
C ASP A 55 32.66 -1.89 -21.22
N LEU A 56 32.92 -1.39 -22.43
CA LEU A 56 32.69 -2.10 -23.69
C LEU A 56 33.67 -3.27 -23.92
N SER A 57 34.85 -3.28 -23.29
CA SER A 57 35.83 -4.36 -23.46
C SER A 57 35.30 -5.70 -22.93
N VAL A 58 34.35 -5.67 -21.98
CA VAL A 58 33.65 -6.86 -21.46
C VAL A 58 32.95 -7.63 -22.58
N ILE A 59 32.42 -6.94 -23.59
CA ILE A 59 31.71 -7.55 -24.72
C ILE A 59 32.67 -8.43 -25.53
N ALA A 60 33.84 -7.91 -25.84
CA ALA A 60 34.89 -8.66 -26.52
C ALA A 60 35.43 -9.80 -25.65
N ALA A 61 35.66 -9.55 -24.35
CA ALA A 61 36.13 -10.56 -23.40
C ALA A 61 35.16 -11.76 -23.24
N LEU A 62 33.86 -11.53 -23.39
CA LEU A 62 32.85 -12.57 -23.40
C LEU A 62 32.77 -13.34 -24.74
N GLY A 63 33.56 -12.96 -25.75
CA GLY A 63 33.55 -13.58 -27.08
C GLY A 63 32.30 -13.25 -27.89
N ILE A 64 31.68 -12.09 -27.65
CA ILE A 64 30.54 -11.62 -28.44
C ILE A 64 31.08 -11.01 -29.74
N ALA A 65 30.65 -11.52 -30.89
CA ALA A 65 31.04 -10.97 -32.18
C ALA A 65 30.29 -9.66 -32.43
N VAL A 66 30.99 -8.60 -32.83
CA VAL A 66 30.39 -7.29 -33.14
C VAL A 66 30.74 -6.90 -34.56
N ARG A 67 29.72 -6.68 -35.40
CA ARG A 67 29.85 -6.23 -36.79
C ARG A 67 29.42 -4.77 -36.85
N THR A 68 30.39 -3.86 -36.87
CA THR A 68 30.18 -2.41 -37.02
C THR A 68 30.04 -2.02 -38.50
N GLY A 69 29.49 -0.84 -38.77
CA GLY A 69 29.23 -0.37 -40.13
C GLY A 69 28.14 -1.16 -40.89
N VAL A 70 27.30 -1.92 -40.19
CA VAL A 70 26.23 -2.74 -40.78
C VAL A 70 24.86 -2.22 -40.35
N GLU A 71 24.11 -1.65 -41.28
CA GLU A 71 22.74 -1.19 -41.06
C GLU A 71 21.74 -2.28 -41.47
N VAL A 72 21.11 -2.92 -40.48
CA VAL A 72 20.04 -3.90 -40.73
C VAL A 72 18.82 -3.21 -41.34
N GLY A 73 18.34 -3.74 -42.47
CA GLY A 73 17.34 -3.13 -43.34
C GLY A 73 17.91 -2.36 -44.54
N ARG A 74 19.23 -2.14 -44.58
CA ARG A 74 19.94 -1.61 -45.75
C ARG A 74 20.97 -2.61 -46.28
N ASP A 75 21.88 -3.02 -45.41
CA ASP A 75 23.02 -3.88 -45.77
C ASP A 75 22.73 -5.36 -45.52
N VAL A 76 21.86 -5.66 -44.56
CA VAL A 76 21.40 -7.03 -44.24
C VAL A 76 19.89 -7.03 -44.02
N ALA A 77 19.17 -7.93 -44.68
CA ALA A 77 17.73 -8.04 -44.53
C ALA A 77 17.34 -8.76 -43.22
N LEU A 78 16.22 -8.36 -42.59
CA LEU A 78 15.71 -9.04 -41.40
C LEU A 78 15.36 -10.52 -41.67
N SER A 79 14.85 -10.83 -42.86
CA SER A 79 14.58 -12.21 -43.31
C SER A 79 15.84 -13.08 -43.38
N GLU A 80 16.98 -12.47 -43.73
CA GLU A 80 18.27 -13.15 -43.72
C GLU A 80 18.73 -13.45 -42.30
N LEU A 81 18.62 -12.48 -41.38
CA LEU A 81 18.93 -12.69 -39.97
C LEU A 81 18.07 -13.79 -39.35
N ARG A 82 16.77 -13.83 -39.66
CA ARG A 82 15.86 -14.89 -39.18
C ARG A 82 16.21 -16.28 -39.70
N ARG A 83 16.85 -16.38 -40.88
CA ARG A 83 17.35 -17.65 -41.42
C ARG A 83 18.66 -18.09 -40.76
N GLN A 84 19.54 -17.15 -40.42
CA GLN A 84 20.87 -17.45 -39.87
C GLN A 84 20.88 -17.60 -38.34
N PHE A 85 19.93 -16.98 -37.65
CA PHE A 85 19.89 -16.94 -36.19
C PHE A 85 18.56 -17.49 -35.67
N ALA A 86 18.62 -18.21 -34.55
CA ALA A 86 17.45 -18.84 -33.94
C ALA A 86 16.53 -17.82 -33.21
N ALA A 87 17.06 -16.64 -32.90
CA ALA A 87 16.30 -15.49 -32.40
C ALA A 87 16.98 -14.19 -32.86
N VAL A 88 16.19 -13.13 -33.02
CA VAL A 88 16.67 -11.79 -33.41
C VAL A 88 16.13 -10.75 -32.43
N LEU A 89 16.99 -9.92 -31.86
CA LEU A 89 16.62 -8.83 -30.97
C LEU A 89 16.86 -7.49 -31.65
N LEU A 90 15.81 -6.72 -31.88
CA LEU A 90 15.82 -5.37 -32.43
C LEU A 90 15.91 -4.36 -31.28
N LEU A 91 17.12 -3.90 -30.97
CA LEU A 91 17.42 -2.97 -29.87
C LEU A 91 18.13 -1.68 -30.34
N PRO A 92 17.71 -1.05 -31.46
CA PRO A 92 18.30 0.20 -31.92
C PRO A 92 17.95 1.36 -30.97
N GLY A 93 18.77 2.41 -30.97
CA GLY A 93 18.35 3.70 -30.42
C GLY A 93 17.23 4.33 -31.26
N PHE A 94 16.50 5.30 -30.68
CA PHE A 94 15.36 5.96 -31.36
C PHE A 94 15.72 6.49 -32.76
N ALA A 95 16.84 7.20 -32.90
CA ALA A 95 17.33 7.72 -34.19
C ALA A 95 17.85 6.65 -35.16
N GLY A 96 17.93 5.38 -34.75
CA GLY A 96 18.39 4.25 -35.57
C GLY A 96 17.27 3.32 -36.03
N ALA A 97 16.03 3.50 -35.57
CA ALA A 97 14.96 2.54 -35.81
C ALA A 97 14.12 2.81 -37.06
N GLY A 98 14.33 3.94 -37.76
CA GLY A 98 13.47 4.39 -38.86
C GLY A 98 13.32 3.39 -40.01
N ARG A 99 14.39 2.68 -40.41
CA ARG A 99 14.34 1.68 -41.49
C ARG A 99 13.76 0.32 -41.05
N LEU A 100 13.85 0.01 -39.75
CA LEU A 100 13.29 -1.22 -39.19
C LEU A 100 11.76 -1.16 -39.12
N LEU A 101 11.18 0.05 -39.16
CA LEU A 101 9.74 0.31 -39.22
C LEU A 101 9.08 -0.37 -40.43
N ALA A 102 9.75 -0.39 -41.58
CA ALA A 102 9.22 -0.94 -42.82
C ALA A 102 9.33 -2.47 -42.92
N MET A 103 9.89 -3.14 -41.90
CA MET A 103 10.24 -4.57 -41.94
C MET A 103 9.44 -5.45 -40.98
N LEU A 104 8.62 -4.85 -40.12
CA LEU A 104 7.74 -5.55 -39.18
C LEU A 104 6.29 -5.40 -39.66
N ASP A 105 5.56 -6.51 -39.67
CA ASP A 105 4.20 -6.60 -40.22
C ASP A 105 3.20 -5.60 -39.60
N GLU A 106 2.24 -5.12 -40.41
CA GLU A 106 1.35 -3.99 -40.08
C GLU A 106 0.23 -4.31 -39.06
N GLU A 107 0.07 -5.57 -38.65
CA GLU A 107 -1.06 -5.97 -37.77
C GLU A 107 -1.03 -5.31 -36.38
N ARG A 108 0.11 -4.74 -35.95
CA ARG A 108 0.23 -4.01 -34.69
C ARG A 108 1.01 -2.70 -34.87
N PRO A 109 0.35 -1.58 -35.19
CA PRO A 109 1.05 -0.31 -35.34
C PRO A 109 1.65 0.17 -34.00
N PRO A 110 2.83 0.82 -34.02
CA PRO A 110 3.41 1.37 -32.80
C PRO A 110 2.53 2.50 -32.24
N ALA A 111 2.43 2.60 -30.91
CA ALA A 111 1.70 3.71 -30.29
C ALA A 111 2.38 5.06 -30.55
N ARG A 112 1.61 6.16 -30.50
CA ARG A 112 2.06 7.52 -30.83
C ARG A 112 3.40 7.86 -30.15
N GLY A 113 4.42 8.22 -30.95
CA GLY A 113 5.76 8.57 -30.48
C GLY A 113 6.74 7.39 -30.31
N ARG A 114 6.37 6.17 -30.75
CA ARG A 114 7.21 4.97 -30.78
C ARG A 114 7.43 4.52 -32.24
N LEU A 115 8.50 3.76 -32.47
CA LEU A 115 8.91 3.35 -33.82
C LEU A 115 8.69 1.85 -34.04
N LEU A 116 8.86 1.00 -33.02
CA LEU A 116 8.63 -0.43 -33.13
C LEU A 116 7.49 -0.86 -32.20
N ALA A 117 6.68 -1.80 -32.66
CA ALA A 117 5.66 -2.45 -31.86
C ALA A 117 6.16 -3.80 -31.33
N ALA A 118 5.98 -4.01 -30.04
CA ALA A 118 6.25 -5.26 -29.37
C ALA A 118 5.27 -5.46 -28.21
N ASP A 119 5.04 -6.70 -27.82
CA ASP A 119 4.30 -7.02 -26.62
C ASP A 119 4.99 -6.38 -25.40
N PRO A 120 4.28 -5.63 -24.54
CA PRO A 120 4.89 -4.89 -23.45
C PRO A 120 5.48 -5.79 -22.36
N VAL A 121 5.09 -7.07 -22.31
CA VAL A 121 5.53 -8.05 -21.32
C VAL A 121 6.62 -8.94 -21.91
N THR A 122 6.39 -9.50 -23.09
CA THR A 122 7.33 -10.46 -23.70
C THR A 122 8.34 -9.79 -24.62
N CYS A 123 8.17 -8.53 -24.99
CA CYS A 123 8.96 -7.86 -26.02
C CYS A 123 8.89 -8.53 -27.41
N GLU A 124 8.02 -9.52 -27.63
CA GLU A 124 7.91 -10.19 -28.94
C GLU A 124 7.17 -9.27 -29.93
N THR A 125 7.67 -9.22 -31.17
CA THR A 125 7.03 -8.49 -32.27
C THR A 125 5.94 -9.36 -32.92
N GLY A 126 5.33 -8.90 -34.01
CA GLY A 126 4.43 -9.74 -34.82
C GLY A 126 5.13 -10.93 -35.49
N LEU A 127 6.47 -10.94 -35.54
CA LEU A 127 7.25 -12.02 -36.11
C LEU A 127 7.75 -12.96 -35.00
N PRO A 128 7.37 -14.26 -35.00
CA PRO A 128 7.84 -15.23 -34.01
C PRO A 128 9.36 -15.31 -33.95
N GLY A 129 9.90 -15.30 -32.73
CA GLY A 129 11.35 -15.32 -32.48
C GLY A 129 12.08 -14.00 -32.74
N VAL A 130 11.34 -12.93 -33.03
CA VAL A 130 11.87 -11.55 -33.16
C VAL A 130 11.35 -10.70 -32.01
N PHE A 131 12.27 -10.16 -31.21
CA PHE A 131 11.96 -9.34 -30.04
C PHE A 131 12.43 -7.91 -30.26
N ALA A 132 11.70 -6.92 -29.77
CA ALA A 132 12.10 -5.52 -29.84
C ALA A 132 12.02 -4.83 -28.48
N GLY A 133 12.91 -3.87 -28.25
CA GLY A 133 13.01 -3.15 -26.97
C GLY A 133 13.85 -1.89 -27.08
N GLY A 134 14.10 -1.26 -25.93
CA GLY A 134 14.79 0.03 -25.87
C GLY A 134 13.92 1.17 -26.39
N ASP A 135 14.56 2.31 -26.69
CA ASP A 135 13.87 3.56 -27.00
C ASP A 135 12.99 3.48 -28.25
N ALA A 136 13.31 2.57 -29.18
CA ALA A 136 12.49 2.33 -30.37
C ALA A 136 11.08 1.82 -30.01
N VAL A 137 10.94 1.08 -28.89
CA VAL A 137 9.66 0.55 -28.40
C VAL A 137 9.07 1.41 -27.29
N SER A 138 9.88 1.96 -26.38
CA SER A 138 9.36 2.78 -25.28
C SER A 138 9.10 4.24 -25.65
N GLY A 139 9.73 4.74 -26.70
CA GLY A 139 10.01 6.16 -26.90
C GLY A 139 11.26 6.59 -26.11
N PRO A 140 11.77 7.81 -26.33
CA PRO A 140 12.92 8.35 -25.61
C PRO A 140 12.66 8.34 -24.10
N ALA A 141 13.50 7.65 -23.33
CA ALA A 141 13.36 7.48 -21.89
C ALA A 141 14.72 7.59 -21.19
N THR A 142 14.82 7.12 -19.94
CA THR A 142 16.11 7.02 -19.25
C THR A 142 16.92 5.85 -19.81
N VAL A 143 18.25 5.94 -19.78
CA VAL A 143 19.15 4.83 -20.17
C VAL A 143 18.83 3.55 -19.37
N ILE A 144 18.42 3.68 -18.11
CA ILE A 144 18.01 2.56 -17.24
C ILE A 144 16.76 1.87 -17.80
N SER A 145 15.78 2.63 -18.29
CA SER A 145 14.58 2.08 -18.94
C SER A 145 14.97 1.28 -20.20
N SER A 146 15.90 1.80 -21.01
CA SER A 146 16.38 1.11 -22.22
C SER A 146 17.12 -0.19 -21.87
N LEU A 147 17.99 -0.17 -20.85
CA LEU A 147 18.67 -1.36 -20.32
C LEU A 147 17.67 -2.40 -19.82
N ALA A 148 16.66 -1.98 -19.05
CA ALA A 148 15.63 -2.88 -18.51
C ALA A 148 14.87 -3.61 -19.64
N LEU A 149 14.53 -2.90 -20.73
CA LEU A 149 13.90 -3.51 -21.90
C LEU A 149 14.84 -4.46 -22.66
N GLY A 150 16.13 -4.13 -22.76
CA GLY A 150 17.14 -5.03 -23.34
C GLY A 150 17.23 -6.36 -22.56
N ARG A 151 17.30 -6.28 -21.23
CA ARG A 151 17.29 -7.46 -20.34
C ARG A 151 15.99 -8.26 -20.48
N ARG A 152 14.84 -7.58 -20.59
CA ARG A 152 13.53 -8.23 -20.82
C ARG A 152 13.50 -8.98 -22.15
N ALA A 153 13.94 -8.34 -23.23
CA ALA A 153 14.02 -8.97 -24.55
C ALA A 153 14.96 -10.18 -24.56
N ALA A 154 16.11 -10.10 -23.88
CA ALA A 154 17.02 -11.23 -23.70
C ALA A 154 16.40 -12.39 -22.91
N ALA A 155 15.66 -12.11 -21.84
CA ALA A 155 14.95 -13.13 -21.08
C ALA A 155 13.88 -13.83 -21.92
N SER A 156 13.12 -13.07 -22.71
CA SER A 156 12.11 -13.63 -23.62
C SER A 156 12.71 -14.44 -24.76
N ALA A 157 13.81 -13.97 -25.36
CA ALA A 157 14.54 -14.74 -26.37
C ALA A 157 15.08 -16.05 -25.79
N HIS A 158 15.58 -16.04 -24.55
CA HIS A 158 15.97 -17.27 -23.87
C HIS A 158 14.80 -18.24 -23.71
N ARG A 159 13.64 -17.77 -23.22
CA ARG A 159 12.43 -18.59 -23.05
C ARG A 159 11.95 -19.18 -24.37
N PHE A 160 11.94 -18.38 -25.43
CA PHE A 160 11.62 -18.82 -26.78
C PHE A 160 12.55 -19.97 -27.21
N LEU A 161 13.86 -19.79 -27.05
CA LEU A 161 14.87 -20.78 -27.41
C LEU A 161 14.84 -22.04 -26.52
N SER A 162 14.33 -21.95 -25.29
CA SER A 162 14.17 -23.08 -24.37
C SER A 162 12.77 -23.71 -24.41
N GLY A 163 11.88 -23.26 -25.31
CA GLY A 163 10.51 -23.79 -25.41
C GLY A 163 9.63 -23.52 -24.19
N THR A 164 9.96 -22.51 -23.39
CA THR A 164 9.25 -22.15 -22.17
C THR A 164 8.26 -21.02 -22.45
N ASP A 165 7.15 -20.95 -21.72
CA ASP A 165 6.18 -19.85 -21.87
C ASP A 165 6.86 -18.48 -21.71
N LEU A 166 6.70 -17.61 -22.71
CA LEU A 166 7.29 -16.28 -22.74
C LEU A 166 6.82 -15.40 -21.56
N ARG A 167 5.63 -15.68 -21.03
CA ARG A 167 5.02 -14.95 -19.90
C ARG A 167 5.34 -15.57 -18.53
N ALA A 168 5.99 -16.73 -18.48
CA ALA A 168 6.49 -17.28 -17.22
C ALA A 168 7.46 -16.29 -16.56
N ASP A 169 7.22 -15.92 -15.30
CA ASP A 169 8.01 -14.93 -14.57
C ASP A 169 8.13 -13.56 -15.28
N ALA A 170 7.04 -13.10 -15.89
CA ALA A 170 6.94 -11.75 -16.42
C ALA A 170 7.22 -10.71 -15.31
N LEU A 171 8.34 -10.01 -15.42
CA LEU A 171 8.56 -8.82 -14.59
C LEU A 171 7.47 -7.80 -14.94
N PRO A 172 6.76 -7.23 -13.94
CA PRO A 172 5.72 -6.24 -14.19
C PRO A 172 6.28 -5.07 -15.02
N ALA A 173 5.38 -4.32 -15.68
CA ALA A 173 5.78 -3.11 -16.38
C ALA A 173 6.59 -2.21 -15.44
N VAL A 174 7.69 -1.63 -15.93
CA VAL A 174 8.47 -0.66 -15.15
C VAL A 174 7.50 0.47 -14.79
N PRO A 175 7.21 0.72 -13.50
CA PRO A 175 6.30 1.79 -13.12
C PRO A 175 6.82 3.13 -13.65
N ARG A 176 5.92 4.08 -13.90
CA ARG A 176 6.31 5.43 -14.31
C ARG A 176 7.32 5.97 -13.29
N PRO A 177 8.41 6.62 -13.73
CA PRO A 177 9.34 7.21 -12.79
C PRO A 177 8.64 8.34 -12.04
N LEU A 178 8.21 8.07 -10.82
CA LEU A 178 8.13 9.10 -9.79
C LEU A 178 9.59 9.48 -9.54
N LEU A 179 9.98 10.64 -10.06
CA LEU A 179 11.30 11.22 -9.83
C LEU A 179 11.42 11.52 -8.33
N TRP A 180 11.92 10.54 -7.56
CA TRP A 180 12.25 10.74 -6.16
C TRP A 180 13.52 11.60 -6.09
N ARG A 181 13.41 12.74 -5.41
CA ARG A 181 14.55 13.32 -4.72
C ARG A 181 14.71 12.51 -3.45
N LEU A 182 15.70 11.61 -3.41
CA LEU A 182 16.25 11.17 -2.14
C LEU A 182 16.82 12.44 -1.48
N ASP A 183 16.18 12.89 -0.40
CA ASP A 183 16.73 13.97 0.43
C ASP A 183 17.94 13.39 1.18
N ILE A 184 19.07 13.43 0.51
CA ILE A 184 20.37 13.11 1.07
C ILE A 184 20.93 14.46 1.49
N ASP A 185 21.28 14.61 2.77
CA ASP A 185 21.90 15.84 3.23
C ASP A 185 23.21 16.11 2.49
N GLU A 186 23.60 17.37 2.43
CA GLU A 186 24.75 17.80 1.63
C GLU A 186 26.07 17.21 2.13
N ALA A 187 26.19 16.89 3.43
CA ALA A 187 27.38 16.25 3.98
C ALA A 187 27.51 14.81 3.49
N GLU A 188 26.39 14.09 3.42
CA GLU A 188 26.31 12.73 2.92
C GLU A 188 26.47 12.68 1.39
N ARG A 189 25.96 13.68 0.66
CA ARG A 189 26.26 13.85 -0.77
C ARG A 189 27.76 14.03 -1.03
N LYS A 190 28.42 14.88 -0.24
CA LYS A 190 29.84 15.20 -0.36
C LYS A 190 30.73 14.02 0.07
N ARG A 191 30.31 13.24 1.07
CA ARG A 191 30.97 11.97 1.46
C ARG A 191 30.98 10.95 0.30
N ARG A 192 29.95 11.01 -0.56
CA ARG A 192 29.69 10.08 -1.68
C ARG A 192 30.26 10.54 -3.02
N GLU A 193 30.74 11.78 -3.14
CA GLU A 193 31.55 12.24 -4.28
C GLU A 193 32.94 11.61 -4.22
N ARG A 194 33.06 10.36 -4.70
CA ARG A 194 34.37 9.71 -4.89
C ARG A 194 34.46 9.10 -6.29
N THR A 195 35.63 9.29 -6.90
CA THR A 195 36.00 8.72 -8.21
C THR A 195 35.78 7.21 -8.19
N PRO A 196 35.10 6.62 -9.18
CA PRO A 196 34.91 5.18 -9.25
C PRO A 196 36.23 4.41 -9.18
N VAL A 197 36.31 3.35 -8.35
CA VAL A 197 37.44 2.42 -8.41
C VAL A 197 37.32 1.66 -9.73
N MET A 198 38.29 1.93 -10.60
CA MET A 198 38.28 1.48 -11.98
C MET A 198 38.83 0.05 -12.06
N LEU A 199 37.97 -0.97 -12.09
CA LEU A 199 38.42 -2.35 -12.35
C LEU A 199 39.01 -2.44 -13.76
N GLN A 200 40.29 -2.83 -13.86
CA GLN A 200 40.92 -3.21 -15.12
C GLN A 200 40.47 -4.62 -15.51
N PRO A 201 40.37 -4.97 -16.82
CA PRO A 201 40.25 -6.36 -17.23
C PRO A 201 41.47 -7.11 -16.68
N PHE A 202 41.25 -8.07 -15.77
CA PHE A 202 42.30 -8.73 -14.96
C PHE A 202 42.97 -7.86 -13.88
N ALA A 203 42.23 -6.99 -13.20
CA ALA A 203 42.70 -6.40 -11.95
C ALA A 203 42.95 -7.50 -10.90
N PRO A 204 44.02 -7.40 -10.08
CA PRO A 204 44.13 -8.19 -8.87
C PRO A 204 42.89 -7.96 -7.97
N PRO A 205 42.47 -8.96 -7.18
CA PRO A 205 41.35 -8.79 -6.25
C PRO A 205 41.66 -7.63 -5.29
N LEU A 206 40.61 -6.86 -4.96
CA LEU A 206 40.71 -5.82 -3.92
C LEU A 206 41.18 -6.47 -2.62
N ASP A 207 42.08 -5.80 -1.91
CA ASP A 207 42.37 -6.17 -0.53
C ASP A 207 41.17 -5.83 0.39
N GLU A 208 41.23 -6.25 1.65
CA GLU A 208 40.13 -6.05 2.60
C GLU A 208 39.80 -4.56 2.81
N GLU A 209 40.81 -3.70 2.84
CA GLU A 209 40.64 -2.27 3.07
C GLU A 209 40.02 -1.60 1.83
N GLU A 210 40.53 -1.92 0.64
CA GLU A 210 40.01 -1.47 -0.64
C GLU A 210 38.56 -1.93 -0.86
N ALA A 211 38.24 -3.18 -0.50
CA ALA A 211 36.90 -3.73 -0.59
C ALA A 211 35.91 -3.02 0.36
N VAL A 212 36.34 -2.73 1.59
CA VAL A 212 35.56 -1.97 2.56
C VAL A 212 35.34 -0.52 2.09
N GLU A 213 36.38 0.13 1.55
CA GLU A 213 36.26 1.50 1.01
C GLU A 213 35.36 1.55 -0.23
N GLU A 214 35.40 0.55 -1.11
CA GLU A 214 34.48 0.45 -2.25
C GLU A 214 33.04 0.19 -1.78
N ALA A 215 32.84 -0.67 -0.77
CA ALA A 215 31.51 -0.93 -0.21
C ALA A 215 30.90 0.32 0.46
N LYS A 216 31.72 1.20 1.05
CA LYS A 216 31.28 2.50 1.60
C LYS A 216 30.73 3.47 0.54
N ARG A 217 31.01 3.25 -0.75
CA ARG A 217 30.39 4.02 -1.86
C ARG A 217 28.97 3.56 -2.19
N CYS A 218 28.52 2.43 -1.65
CA CYS A 218 27.15 1.96 -1.83
C CYS A 218 26.17 3.00 -1.29
N LEU A 219 25.20 3.40 -2.11
CA LEU A 219 24.21 4.42 -1.75
C LEU A 219 23.21 3.98 -0.67
N ASP A 220 23.38 2.77 -0.11
CA ASP A 220 22.40 1.99 0.66
C ASP A 220 20.99 2.30 0.18
N CYS A 221 20.56 1.63 -0.91
CA CYS A 221 19.25 1.82 -1.54
C CYS A 221 18.07 1.35 -0.65
N SER A 222 18.18 1.50 0.67
CA SER A 222 17.13 1.33 1.64
C SER A 222 16.48 2.70 1.92
N CYS A 223 15.22 2.87 1.49
CA CYS A 223 14.51 4.13 1.76
C CYS A 223 14.24 4.33 3.26
N GLY A 224 13.94 3.25 3.99
CA GLY A 224 13.72 3.24 5.43
C GLY A 224 12.49 4.02 5.93
N LEU A 225 11.78 4.81 5.10
CA LEU A 225 10.70 5.70 5.52
C LEU A 225 9.60 4.98 6.33
N CYS A 226 9.08 3.88 5.79
CA CYS A 226 8.06 3.08 6.48
C CYS A 226 8.59 2.42 7.75
N VAL A 227 9.89 2.07 7.80
CA VAL A 227 10.53 1.45 8.98
C VAL A 227 10.67 2.49 10.08
N LYS A 228 11.20 3.68 9.76
CA LYS A 228 11.35 4.83 10.66
C LYS A 228 10.03 5.19 11.36
N ASP A 229 8.92 5.13 10.63
CA ASP A 229 7.60 5.53 11.13
C ASP A 229 6.74 4.42 11.73
N CYS A 230 7.27 3.19 11.81
CA CYS A 230 6.52 2.04 12.29
C CYS A 230 7.29 1.23 13.34
N GLU A 231 6.77 1.20 14.57
CA GLU A 231 7.31 0.37 15.66
C GLU A 231 7.36 -1.12 15.30
N PHE A 232 6.36 -1.61 14.56
CA PHE A 232 6.31 -3.00 14.12
C PHE A 232 7.46 -3.29 13.15
N LEU A 233 7.61 -2.51 12.09
CA LEU A 233 8.66 -2.73 11.09
C LEU A 233 10.04 -2.60 11.72
N THR A 234 10.26 -1.59 12.57
CA THR A 234 11.51 -1.42 13.33
C THR A 234 11.83 -2.64 14.21
N SER A 235 10.80 -3.33 14.73
CA SER A 235 10.99 -4.48 15.63
C SER A 235 11.30 -5.79 14.89
N TYR A 236 10.90 -5.92 13.62
CA TYR A 236 10.87 -7.21 12.93
C TYR A 236 11.68 -7.27 11.62
N CYS A 237 12.13 -6.14 11.08
CA CYS A 237 12.89 -6.12 9.84
C CYS A 237 13.75 -4.86 9.67
N ARG A 238 14.80 -4.95 8.87
CA ARG A 238 15.54 -3.77 8.38
C ARG A 238 14.88 -3.16 7.13
N SER A 239 14.13 -3.98 6.40
CA SER A 239 13.37 -3.54 5.23
C SER A 239 12.11 -4.38 5.01
N PRO A 240 11.08 -3.82 4.35
CA PRO A 240 9.92 -4.60 3.92
C PRO A 240 10.24 -5.84 3.06
N LYS A 241 11.35 -5.80 2.30
CA LYS A 241 11.80 -6.94 1.49
C LYS A 241 12.22 -8.13 2.35
N GLU A 242 12.87 -7.87 3.49
CA GLU A 242 13.22 -8.91 4.46
C GLU A 242 11.98 -9.54 5.07
N LEU A 243 11.02 -8.70 5.46
CA LEU A 243 9.72 -9.14 5.96
C LEU A 243 8.99 -10.06 4.97
N ALA A 244 8.94 -9.66 3.69
CA ALA A 244 8.33 -10.46 2.63
C ALA A 244 9.04 -11.81 2.42
N ARG A 245 10.37 -11.86 2.54
CA ARG A 245 11.14 -13.11 2.46
C ARG A 245 10.81 -14.05 3.61
N GLN A 246 10.65 -13.53 4.84
CA GLN A 246 10.26 -14.33 5.99
C GLN A 246 8.87 -14.96 5.80
N VAL A 247 7.89 -14.16 5.35
CA VAL A 247 6.54 -14.68 5.04
C VAL A 247 6.58 -15.74 3.93
N LYS A 248 7.35 -15.49 2.86
CA LYS A 248 7.49 -16.41 1.73
C LYS A 248 8.18 -17.73 2.11
N ALA A 249 9.10 -17.71 3.07
CA ALA A 249 9.78 -18.92 3.54
C ALA A 249 8.81 -19.87 4.28
N GLY A 250 7.80 -19.33 4.96
CA GLY A 250 6.74 -20.10 5.58
C GLY A 250 5.98 -19.29 6.62
N VAL A 251 4.65 -19.20 6.47
CA VAL A 251 3.81 -18.41 7.39
C VAL A 251 3.81 -18.97 8.81
N LYS A 252 3.91 -20.31 8.95
CA LYS A 252 3.93 -21.01 10.24
C LYS A 252 5.08 -20.56 11.15
N ASP A 253 6.28 -20.38 10.59
CA ASP A 253 7.47 -19.97 11.35
C ASP A 253 7.45 -18.45 11.64
N ALA A 254 6.68 -17.71 10.85
CA ALA A 254 6.52 -16.26 10.96
C ALA A 254 5.27 -15.81 11.75
N LEU A 255 4.50 -16.74 12.35
CA LEU A 255 3.17 -16.44 12.90
C LEU A 255 3.13 -15.28 13.89
N LYS A 256 4.04 -15.27 14.88
CA LYS A 256 4.08 -14.20 15.87
C LYS A 256 4.28 -12.85 15.20
N MET A 257 5.22 -12.76 14.26
CA MET A 257 5.48 -11.53 13.49
C MET A 257 4.25 -11.13 12.67
N VAL A 258 3.64 -12.05 11.94
CA VAL A 258 2.45 -11.80 11.10
C VAL A 258 1.29 -11.25 11.94
N TYR A 259 1.09 -11.78 13.15
CA TYR A 259 0.05 -11.32 14.08
C TYR A 259 0.47 -10.14 14.97
N SER A 260 1.65 -9.56 14.77
CA SER A 260 2.14 -8.38 15.52
C SER A 260 1.97 -7.04 14.77
N CYS A 261 1.57 -7.06 13.50
CA CYS A 261 1.24 -5.84 12.74
C CYS A 261 -0.17 -5.32 13.04
N ASN A 262 -0.34 -4.01 13.21
CA ASN A 262 -1.66 -3.42 13.45
C ASN A 262 -2.56 -3.30 12.21
N ILE A 263 -2.07 -3.65 11.01
CA ILE A 263 -2.81 -3.53 9.72
C ILE A 263 -3.39 -2.10 9.54
N CYS A 264 -2.54 -1.11 9.82
CA CYS A 264 -2.91 0.31 9.74
C CYS A 264 -2.56 0.95 8.39
N SER A 265 -1.84 0.24 7.51
CA SER A 265 -1.40 0.69 6.18
C SER A 265 -0.68 2.04 6.11
N LEU A 266 -0.19 2.59 7.22
CA LEU A 266 0.69 3.77 7.22
C LEU A 266 1.92 3.54 6.32
N CYS A 267 2.41 2.31 6.25
CA CYS A 267 3.49 1.93 5.35
C CYS A 267 3.18 2.23 3.88
N ALA A 268 1.92 2.11 3.44
CA ALA A 268 1.50 2.43 2.09
C ALA A 268 1.51 3.95 1.87
N GLU A 269 0.96 4.71 2.82
CA GLU A 269 0.86 6.18 2.74
C GLU A 269 2.22 6.89 2.69
N VAL A 270 3.24 6.31 3.35
CA VAL A 270 4.61 6.86 3.33
C VAL A 270 5.50 6.21 2.27
N CYS A 271 5.00 5.21 1.54
CA CYS A 271 5.83 4.49 0.57
C CYS A 271 5.88 5.24 -0.77
N PRO A 272 7.09 5.49 -1.30
CA PRO A 272 7.25 6.10 -2.61
C PRO A 272 6.81 5.25 -3.82
N VAL A 273 6.54 3.96 -3.59
CA VAL A 273 6.24 2.98 -4.63
C VAL A 273 5.03 2.12 -4.25
N ASP A 274 4.14 2.68 -3.42
CA ASP A 274 2.85 2.09 -3.05
C ASP A 274 2.93 0.70 -2.39
N LEU A 275 3.99 0.46 -1.58
CA LEU A 275 4.15 -0.81 -0.87
C LEU A 275 3.31 -0.85 0.41
N ASP A 276 2.30 -1.71 0.43
CA ASP A 276 1.49 -1.98 1.63
C ASP A 276 1.91 -3.28 2.35
N THR A 277 2.76 -3.15 3.37
CA THR A 277 3.10 -4.28 4.26
C THR A 277 1.94 -4.73 5.14
N GLY A 278 0.98 -3.84 5.44
CA GLY A 278 -0.24 -4.17 6.19
C GLY A 278 -1.11 -5.15 5.40
N ALA A 279 -1.39 -4.83 4.13
CA ALA A 279 -2.14 -5.71 3.23
C ALA A 279 -1.43 -7.06 3.02
N MET A 280 -0.11 -7.05 2.82
CA MET A 280 0.68 -8.28 2.72
C MET A 280 0.54 -9.18 3.96
N LEU A 281 0.62 -8.59 5.16
CA LEU A 281 0.50 -9.35 6.40
C LEU A 281 -0.94 -9.80 6.69
N LEU A 282 -1.95 -9.05 6.24
CA LEU A 282 -3.33 -9.50 6.28
C LEU A 282 -3.51 -10.75 5.41
N ALA A 283 -2.98 -10.76 4.20
CA ALA A 283 -2.98 -11.94 3.32
C ALA A 283 -2.25 -13.13 3.97
N ALA A 284 -1.15 -12.88 4.68
CA ALA A 284 -0.46 -13.90 5.45
C ALA A 284 -1.32 -14.44 6.62
N ARG A 285 -2.08 -13.60 7.33
CA ARG A 285 -3.03 -14.08 8.37
C ARG A 285 -4.10 -14.98 7.79
N GLN A 286 -4.67 -14.60 6.64
CA GLN A 286 -5.67 -15.40 5.92
C GLN A 286 -5.08 -16.75 5.50
N GLN A 287 -3.85 -16.76 4.96
CA GLN A 287 -3.14 -17.99 4.64
C GLN A 287 -2.95 -18.88 5.88
N ALA A 288 -2.53 -18.29 7.01
CA ALA A 288 -2.38 -19.04 8.27
C ALA A 288 -3.69 -19.68 8.74
N VAL A 289 -4.84 -19.00 8.57
CA VAL A 289 -6.16 -19.57 8.88
C VAL A 289 -6.51 -20.73 7.94
N ARG A 290 -6.27 -20.59 6.62
CA ARG A 290 -6.51 -21.66 5.64
C ARG A 290 -5.64 -22.90 5.90
N GLU A 291 -4.41 -22.71 6.36
CA GLU A 291 -3.50 -23.79 6.75
C GLU A 291 -3.79 -24.38 8.15
N GLY A 292 -4.78 -23.86 8.88
CA GLY A 292 -5.16 -24.35 10.21
C GLY A 292 -4.16 -24.02 11.32
N VAL A 293 -3.18 -23.14 11.05
CA VAL A 293 -2.17 -22.70 12.04
C VAL A 293 -2.51 -21.34 12.66
N GLY A 294 -3.53 -20.66 12.12
CA GLY A 294 -4.13 -19.44 12.67
C GLY A 294 -5.66 -19.57 12.82
N PRO A 295 -6.30 -18.62 13.51
CA PRO A 295 -5.68 -17.54 14.27
C PRO A 295 -5.03 -18.03 15.56
N LEU A 296 -4.12 -17.23 16.12
CA LEU A 296 -3.41 -17.64 17.35
C LEU A 296 -4.38 -17.84 18.53
N PRO A 297 -4.08 -18.77 19.46
CA PRO A 297 -4.90 -19.01 20.66
C PRO A 297 -5.18 -17.75 21.50
N ALA A 298 -4.22 -16.81 21.50
CA ALA A 298 -4.32 -15.51 22.16
C ALA A 298 -5.53 -14.67 21.66
N HIS A 299 -6.03 -14.91 20.45
CA HIS A 299 -7.20 -14.23 19.89
C HIS A 299 -8.54 -14.79 20.37
N LYS A 300 -8.57 -15.92 21.08
CA LYS A 300 -9.81 -16.58 21.51
C LYS A 300 -10.79 -15.61 22.21
N PRO A 301 -10.37 -14.73 23.15
CA PRO A 301 -11.29 -13.77 23.78
C PRO A 301 -11.89 -12.76 22.80
N ILE A 302 -11.10 -12.32 21.81
CA ILE A 302 -11.53 -11.37 20.77
C ILE A 302 -12.57 -12.02 19.87
N VAL A 303 -12.29 -13.24 19.41
CA VAL A 303 -13.21 -14.02 18.56
C VAL A 303 -14.52 -14.29 19.31
N SER A 304 -14.46 -14.65 20.59
CA SER A 304 -15.66 -14.83 21.43
C SER A 304 -16.48 -13.53 21.56
N TYR A 305 -15.83 -12.38 21.78
CA TYR A 305 -16.52 -11.09 21.85
C TYR A 305 -17.18 -10.71 20.52
N TYR A 306 -16.48 -10.94 19.41
CA TYR A 306 -17.00 -10.74 18.06
C TYR A 306 -18.21 -11.65 17.77
N ARG A 307 -18.11 -12.95 18.03
CA ARG A 307 -19.19 -13.93 17.81
C ARG A 307 -20.43 -13.63 18.65
N ALA A 308 -20.25 -13.26 19.92
CA ALA A 308 -21.35 -12.73 20.71
C ALA A 308 -21.94 -11.48 20.07
N GLY A 309 -21.10 -10.63 19.49
CA GLY A 309 -21.54 -9.38 18.87
C GLY A 309 -22.36 -9.50 17.59
N VAL A 310 -22.22 -10.58 16.83
CA VAL A 310 -23.08 -10.93 15.69
C VAL A 310 -24.27 -11.82 16.10
N GLY A 311 -24.27 -12.33 17.34
CA GLY A 311 -25.34 -13.17 17.88
C GLY A 311 -26.63 -12.39 18.17
N SER A 312 -27.77 -13.08 18.02
CA SER A 312 -29.13 -12.54 18.20
C SER A 312 -29.35 -11.83 19.54
N THR A 313 -28.64 -12.25 20.60
CA THR A 313 -28.67 -11.63 21.93
C THR A 313 -28.38 -10.13 21.88
N PHE A 314 -27.38 -9.71 21.11
CA PHE A 314 -26.96 -8.32 21.02
C PHE A 314 -27.37 -7.62 19.73
N THR A 315 -27.90 -8.37 18.76
CA THR A 315 -28.41 -7.80 17.51
C THR A 315 -29.73 -7.07 17.71
N LEU A 316 -29.86 -5.90 17.10
CA LEU A 316 -31.12 -5.18 16.93
C LEU A 316 -31.16 -4.56 15.54
N ALA A 317 -32.25 -4.78 14.81
CA ALA A 317 -32.44 -4.22 13.48
C ALA A 317 -33.91 -3.79 13.36
N MET A 318 -34.16 -2.49 13.43
CA MET A 318 -35.51 -1.92 13.38
C MET A 318 -35.54 -0.64 12.56
N ALA A 319 -36.67 -0.40 11.89
CA ALA A 319 -36.98 0.89 11.31
C ALA A 319 -37.18 1.95 12.40
N GLU A 320 -37.24 3.22 12.00
CA GLU A 320 -37.64 4.29 12.90
C GLU A 320 -39.00 3.94 13.57
N PRO A 321 -39.16 4.13 14.89
CA PRO A 321 -40.43 3.86 15.57
C PRO A 321 -41.61 4.55 14.87
N GLY A 322 -42.65 3.76 14.53
CA GLY A 322 -43.80 4.21 13.73
C GLY A 322 -43.69 3.95 12.22
N ARG A 323 -42.56 3.45 11.72
CA ARG A 323 -42.36 3.05 10.32
C ARG A 323 -42.07 1.56 10.18
N GLN A 324 -42.41 1.00 9.02
CA GLN A 324 -42.05 -0.38 8.66
C GLN A 324 -40.70 -0.47 7.93
N HIS A 325 -40.33 0.58 7.20
CA HIS A 325 -39.10 0.65 6.41
C HIS A 325 -38.28 1.90 6.75
N SER A 326 -36.98 1.85 6.51
CA SER A 326 -36.06 2.96 6.73
C SER A 326 -34.94 2.92 5.70
N LYS A 327 -34.93 3.90 4.78
CA LYS A 327 -33.90 4.03 3.74
C LYS A 327 -32.48 4.20 4.29
N ARG A 328 -32.38 4.73 5.52
CA ARG A 328 -31.10 4.90 6.24
C ARG A 328 -31.15 4.15 7.55
N LEU A 329 -30.05 3.50 7.89
CA LEU A 329 -29.87 2.88 9.21
C LEU A 329 -28.67 3.49 9.91
N PHE A 330 -28.84 3.89 11.16
CA PHE A 330 -27.73 4.14 12.05
C PHE A 330 -27.10 2.80 12.45
N PHE A 331 -25.92 2.53 11.90
CA PHE A 331 -25.10 1.37 12.24
C PHE A 331 -24.27 1.70 13.48
N THR A 332 -24.75 1.29 14.65
CA THR A 332 -24.12 1.65 15.94
C THR A 332 -22.82 0.89 16.20
N GLY A 333 -22.60 -0.22 15.47
CA GLY A 333 -21.52 -1.15 15.73
C GLY A 333 -21.70 -1.90 17.06
N CYS A 334 -20.62 -2.54 17.52
CA CYS A 334 -20.62 -3.24 18.81
C CYS A 334 -19.96 -2.44 19.94
N ALA A 335 -18.96 -1.61 19.61
CA ALA A 335 -18.11 -0.96 20.60
C ALA A 335 -18.77 0.28 21.22
N LEU A 336 -19.37 1.15 20.41
CA LEU A 336 -20.03 2.37 20.88
C LEU A 336 -21.15 2.09 21.91
N PRO A 337 -22.13 1.20 21.65
CA PRO A 337 -23.15 0.85 22.65
C PRO A 337 -22.58 0.11 23.87
N ALA A 338 -21.38 -0.46 23.78
CA ALA A 338 -20.72 -1.09 24.91
C ALA A 338 -20.03 -0.08 25.84
N VAL A 339 -19.43 0.97 25.28
CA VAL A 339 -18.66 1.96 26.06
C VAL A 339 -19.50 3.17 26.46
N SER A 340 -20.46 3.60 25.63
CA SER A 340 -21.28 4.77 25.89
C SER A 340 -22.74 4.62 25.40
N PRO A 341 -23.58 3.87 26.16
CA PRO A 341 -25.00 3.69 25.85
C PRO A 341 -25.77 5.00 25.65
N ARG A 342 -25.58 5.97 26.56
CA ARG A 342 -26.30 7.25 26.53
C ARG A 342 -25.97 8.05 25.28
N ASN A 343 -24.69 8.17 24.94
CA ASN A 343 -24.27 8.92 23.75
C ASN A 343 -24.71 8.21 22.46
N THR A 344 -24.79 6.87 22.47
CA THR A 344 -25.31 6.10 21.33
C THR A 344 -26.76 6.50 21.02
N LEU A 345 -27.59 6.65 22.05
CA LEU A 345 -28.99 7.07 21.90
C LEU A 345 -29.09 8.55 21.50
N ALA A 346 -28.30 9.43 22.11
CA ALA A 346 -28.29 10.86 21.79
C ALA A 346 -27.93 11.11 20.31
N VAL A 347 -26.92 10.42 19.78
CA VAL A 347 -26.57 10.51 18.35
C VAL A 347 -27.70 10.01 17.46
N TYR A 348 -28.36 8.91 17.84
CA TYR A 348 -29.51 8.42 17.09
C TYR A 348 -30.66 9.45 17.06
N ASP A 349 -30.92 10.14 18.18
CA ASP A 349 -31.90 11.21 18.24
C ASP A 349 -31.55 12.37 17.31
N GLU A 350 -30.27 12.78 17.27
CA GLU A 350 -29.83 13.82 16.32
C GLU A 350 -29.95 13.39 14.86
N LEU A 351 -29.65 12.12 14.56
CA LEU A 351 -29.85 11.57 13.22
C LEU A 351 -31.33 11.56 12.83
N ARG A 352 -32.24 11.17 13.73
CA ARG A 352 -33.69 11.21 13.45
C ARG A 352 -34.21 12.63 13.25
N ARG A 353 -33.71 13.61 13.99
CA ARG A 353 -34.09 15.02 13.83
C ARG A 353 -33.68 15.59 12.48
N ASN A 354 -32.48 15.24 12.00
CA ASN A 354 -31.92 15.77 10.75
C ASN A 354 -32.28 14.92 9.52
N PHE A 355 -32.56 13.63 9.73
CA PHE A 355 -32.89 12.66 8.71
C PHE A 355 -34.07 11.78 9.19
N PRO A 356 -35.31 12.31 9.21
CA PRO A 356 -36.48 11.53 9.60
C PRO A 356 -36.62 10.25 8.78
N GLY A 357 -37.03 9.17 9.44
CA GLY A 357 -37.06 7.83 8.85
C GLY A 357 -35.75 7.07 8.94
N THR A 358 -34.82 7.49 9.81
CA THR A 358 -33.59 6.76 10.08
C THR A 358 -33.86 5.66 11.10
N GLY A 359 -33.69 4.40 10.70
CA GLY A 359 -33.76 3.24 11.58
C GLY A 359 -32.42 2.97 12.28
N VAL A 360 -32.33 1.85 13.00
CA VAL A 360 -31.11 1.46 13.72
C VAL A 360 -30.75 -0.01 13.43
N LEU A 361 -29.45 -0.22 13.21
CA LEU A 361 -28.83 -1.53 13.14
C LEU A 361 -27.69 -1.61 14.17
N MET A 362 -27.96 -2.26 15.29
CA MET A 362 -26.94 -2.62 16.26
C MET A 362 -26.43 -4.02 15.96
N PHE A 363 -25.27 -4.08 15.33
CA PHE A 363 -24.61 -5.31 14.90
C PHE A 363 -23.09 -5.12 14.89
N CYS A 364 -22.32 -6.21 14.95
CA CYS A 364 -20.86 -6.12 14.80
C CYS A 364 -20.51 -6.05 13.30
N CYS A 365 -19.64 -5.11 12.90
CA CYS A 365 -19.21 -4.97 11.50
C CYS A 365 -18.32 -6.11 10.98
N GLY A 366 -17.73 -6.91 11.89
CA GLY A 366 -16.82 -7.99 11.50
C GLY A 366 -15.34 -7.62 11.44
N ALA A 367 -14.97 -6.37 11.76
CA ALA A 367 -13.56 -5.93 11.76
C ALA A 367 -12.60 -6.86 12.52
N PRO A 368 -12.94 -7.43 13.71
CA PRO A 368 -12.05 -8.40 14.36
C PRO A 368 -11.84 -9.68 13.55
N ALA A 369 -12.87 -10.19 12.87
CA ALA A 369 -12.77 -11.38 12.03
C ALA A 369 -11.91 -11.11 10.80
N GLU A 370 -12.15 -9.99 10.12
CA GLU A 370 -11.35 -9.52 9.00
C GLU A 370 -9.87 -9.40 9.37
N LEU A 371 -9.54 -8.59 10.39
CA LEU A 371 -8.16 -8.26 10.76
C LEU A 371 -7.36 -9.47 11.28
N ILE A 372 -8.03 -10.51 11.77
CA ILE A 372 -7.41 -11.74 12.27
C ILE A 372 -7.34 -12.82 11.18
N GLY A 373 -7.92 -12.58 9.98
CA GLY A 373 -7.84 -13.48 8.83
C GLY A 373 -8.97 -14.52 8.75
N LEU A 374 -10.05 -14.36 9.53
CA LEU A 374 -11.21 -15.26 9.53
C LEU A 374 -12.18 -14.92 8.37
N GLU A 375 -11.73 -15.10 7.13
CA GLU A 375 -12.44 -14.69 5.90
C GLU A 375 -13.89 -15.21 5.87
N GLY A 376 -14.10 -16.51 6.09
CA GLY A 376 -15.44 -17.08 6.05
C GLY A 376 -16.39 -16.54 7.14
N GLU A 377 -15.87 -16.15 8.31
CA GLU A 377 -16.69 -15.49 9.34
C GLU A 377 -17.00 -14.04 8.97
N PHE A 378 -16.04 -13.35 8.36
CA PHE A 378 -16.23 -11.99 7.87
C PHE A 378 -17.27 -11.91 6.75
N GLU A 379 -17.20 -12.81 5.76
CA GLU A 379 -18.18 -12.88 4.67
C GLU A 379 -19.59 -13.19 5.18
N ARG A 380 -19.74 -14.12 6.14
CA ARG A 380 -21.02 -14.41 6.78
C ARG A 380 -21.60 -13.19 7.50
N THR A 381 -20.73 -12.41 8.15
CA THR A 381 -21.13 -11.17 8.82
C THR A 381 -21.63 -10.14 7.80
N CYS A 382 -20.93 -9.96 6.69
CA CYS A 382 -21.35 -9.05 5.63
C CYS A 382 -22.72 -9.47 5.06
N ARG A 383 -22.92 -10.76 4.77
CA ARG A 383 -24.22 -11.28 4.33
C ARG A 383 -25.35 -10.99 5.32
N ALA A 384 -25.13 -11.23 6.61
CA ALA A 384 -26.14 -10.95 7.64
C ALA A 384 -26.49 -9.45 7.73
N ILE A 385 -25.50 -8.57 7.56
CA ILE A 385 -25.73 -7.11 7.53
C ILE A 385 -26.55 -6.72 6.31
N ARG A 386 -26.24 -7.27 5.13
CA ARG A 386 -27.01 -7.06 3.90
C ARG A 386 -28.45 -7.50 4.06
N GLU A 387 -28.68 -8.71 4.57
CA GLU A 387 -30.03 -9.24 4.81
C GLU A 387 -30.84 -8.34 5.78
N HIS A 388 -30.19 -7.78 6.81
CA HIS A 388 -30.83 -6.82 7.69
C HIS A 388 -31.14 -5.48 7.00
N ALA A 389 -30.26 -4.99 6.14
CA ALA A 389 -30.47 -3.77 5.37
C ALA A 389 -31.63 -3.96 4.36
N GLU A 390 -31.61 -5.03 3.58
CA GLU A 390 -32.64 -5.38 2.59
C GLU A 390 -34.02 -5.53 3.25
N ARG A 391 -34.10 -6.27 4.36
CA ARG A 391 -35.35 -6.45 5.11
C ARG A 391 -35.96 -5.13 5.59
N LEU A 392 -35.14 -4.12 5.87
CA LEU A 392 -35.60 -2.80 6.31
C LEU A 392 -35.72 -1.79 5.15
N GLY A 393 -35.37 -2.17 3.93
CA GLY A 393 -35.36 -1.29 2.76
C GLY A 393 -34.28 -0.21 2.83
N ALA A 394 -33.13 -0.51 3.44
CA ALA A 394 -32.05 0.43 3.64
C ALA A 394 -31.07 0.46 2.45
N GLU A 395 -30.78 1.66 1.96
CA GLU A 395 -29.82 1.95 0.88
C GLU A 395 -28.52 2.55 1.46
N GLU A 396 -28.57 3.07 2.69
CA GLU A 396 -27.47 3.78 3.35
C GLU A 396 -27.28 3.34 4.82
N LEU A 397 -26.02 3.11 5.20
CA LEU A 397 -25.60 2.87 6.59
C LEU A 397 -24.78 4.07 7.09
N ILE A 398 -25.25 4.70 8.17
CA ILE A 398 -24.55 5.78 8.85
C ILE A 398 -23.78 5.21 10.03
N THR A 399 -22.46 5.37 10.07
CA THR A 399 -21.56 4.74 11.04
C THR A 399 -20.91 5.77 11.97
N ALA A 400 -20.72 5.43 13.24
CA ALA A 400 -20.01 6.30 14.20
C ALA A 400 -18.56 5.86 14.49
N CYS A 401 -18.09 4.76 13.90
CA CYS A 401 -16.78 4.19 14.19
C CYS A 401 -16.01 3.98 12.88
N PRO A 402 -14.78 4.51 12.74
CA PRO A 402 -13.93 4.33 11.56
C PRO A 402 -13.70 2.88 11.16
N ASP A 403 -13.53 1.98 12.13
CA ASP A 403 -13.40 0.55 11.83
C ASP A 403 -14.67 0.01 11.15
N CYS A 404 -15.86 0.46 11.58
CA CYS A 404 -17.11 0.07 10.92
C CYS A 404 -17.20 0.70 9.52
N THR A 405 -16.85 1.96 9.35
CA THR A 405 -16.84 2.64 8.05
C THR A 405 -15.96 1.89 7.05
N HIS A 406 -14.70 1.63 7.42
CA HIS A 406 -13.73 0.92 6.57
C HIS A 406 -14.19 -0.50 6.24
N THR A 407 -14.50 -1.30 7.27
CA THR A 407 -14.90 -2.70 7.08
C THR A 407 -16.17 -2.84 6.25
N LEU A 408 -17.17 -1.95 6.43
CA LEU A 408 -18.40 -2.00 5.66
C LEU A 408 -18.20 -1.53 4.21
N LYS A 409 -17.37 -0.50 3.96
CA LYS A 409 -17.03 -0.10 2.58
C LYS A 409 -16.32 -1.22 1.82
N THR A 410 -15.46 -1.98 2.49
CA THR A 410 -14.78 -3.14 1.90
C THR A 410 -15.75 -4.31 1.66
N GLY A 411 -16.61 -4.63 2.65
CA GLY A 411 -17.46 -5.82 2.60
C GLY A 411 -18.81 -5.66 1.89
N LEU A 412 -19.30 -4.42 1.74
CA LEU A 412 -20.63 -4.09 1.21
C LEU A 412 -20.55 -2.86 0.27
N PRO A 413 -19.80 -2.93 -0.84
CA PRO A 413 -19.61 -1.81 -1.77
C PRO A 413 -20.91 -1.31 -2.41
N GLU A 414 -21.96 -2.12 -2.40
CA GLU A 414 -23.30 -1.79 -2.93
C GLU A 414 -24.11 -0.84 -2.02
N LEU A 415 -23.79 -0.77 -0.73
CA LEU A 415 -24.47 0.12 0.21
C LEU A 415 -23.72 1.44 0.33
N LYS A 416 -24.47 2.55 0.39
CA LYS A 416 -23.86 3.84 0.70
C LYS A 416 -23.43 3.86 2.16
N ILE A 417 -22.13 4.01 2.42
CA ILE A 417 -21.60 4.10 3.79
C ILE A 417 -21.19 5.54 4.08
N THR A 418 -21.86 6.15 5.05
CA THR A 418 -21.63 7.53 5.50
C THR A 418 -21.21 7.52 6.98
N THR A 419 -20.48 8.51 7.46
CA THR A 419 -20.17 8.68 8.89
C THR A 419 -21.15 9.64 9.58
N VAL A 420 -21.34 9.47 10.88
CA VAL A 420 -22.08 10.43 11.71
C VAL A 420 -21.43 11.81 11.65
N TRP A 421 -20.10 11.84 11.57
CA TRP A 421 -19.31 13.07 11.61
C TRP A 421 -19.55 13.91 10.37
N GLU A 422 -19.50 13.31 9.17
CA GLU A 422 -19.81 14.05 7.94
C GLU A 422 -21.29 14.40 7.82
N ALA A 423 -22.19 13.50 8.27
CA ALA A 423 -23.63 13.73 8.18
C ALA A 423 -24.08 14.93 9.05
N LEU A 424 -23.50 15.06 10.26
CA LEU A 424 -23.91 16.04 11.26
C LEU A 424 -23.05 17.30 11.33
N ALA A 425 -21.86 17.35 10.70
CA ALA A 425 -20.88 18.45 10.81
C ALA A 425 -21.42 19.88 10.70
N ARG A 426 -22.49 20.08 9.92
CA ARG A 426 -23.11 21.40 9.68
C ARG A 426 -24.61 21.42 10.00
N ARG A 427 -25.09 20.41 10.70
CA ARG A 427 -26.52 20.19 11.00
C ARG A 427 -26.77 20.05 12.48
N TRP A 428 -25.78 19.59 13.22
CA TRP A 428 -25.82 19.50 14.66
C TRP A 428 -24.99 20.61 15.28
N SER A 429 -25.61 21.37 16.18
CA SER A 429 -24.94 22.37 17.04
C SER A 429 -24.84 21.79 18.45
N PRO A 430 -23.76 21.07 18.77
CA PRO A 430 -23.57 20.50 20.10
C PRO A 430 -23.40 21.61 21.15
N PRO A 431 -23.73 21.34 22.43
CA PRO A 431 -23.52 22.32 23.49
C PRO A 431 -22.02 22.64 23.66
N ALA A 432 -21.70 23.90 23.89
CA ALA A 432 -20.33 24.38 24.07
C ALA A 432 -19.80 24.11 25.49
N LEU A 433 -19.86 22.85 25.93
CA LEU A 433 -19.51 22.43 27.30
C LEU A 433 -18.05 22.67 27.68
N ARG A 434 -17.18 22.87 26.69
CA ARG A 434 -15.72 22.97 26.83
C ARG A 434 -15.13 24.10 25.98
N ALA A 435 -15.85 25.21 25.89
CA ALA A 435 -15.39 26.38 25.15
C ALA A 435 -14.01 26.86 25.63
N GLY A 436 -13.11 27.14 24.70
CA GLY A 436 -11.73 27.54 24.96
C GLY A 436 -10.76 26.39 25.28
N ALA A 437 -11.22 25.15 25.40
CA ALA A 437 -10.33 24.02 25.67
C ALA A 437 -9.40 23.76 24.47
N ARG A 438 -8.10 23.63 24.75
CA ARG A 438 -7.08 23.25 23.76
C ARG A 438 -6.96 21.74 23.70
N VAL A 439 -7.14 21.17 22.52
CA VAL A 439 -7.19 19.72 22.30
C VAL A 439 -6.45 19.34 21.03
N ALA A 440 -5.88 18.13 21.01
CA ALA A 440 -5.38 17.52 19.80
C ALA A 440 -6.39 16.50 19.25
N ILE A 441 -6.36 16.23 17.95
CA ILE A 441 -7.15 15.15 17.35
C ILE A 441 -6.26 13.96 17.06
N HIS A 442 -6.71 12.79 17.48
CA HIS A 442 -6.19 11.52 17.01
C HIS A 442 -7.12 10.99 15.92
N ASP A 443 -6.69 11.18 14.67
CA ASP A 443 -7.32 10.55 13.52
C ASP A 443 -7.04 9.04 13.54
N SER A 444 -8.05 8.24 13.17
CA SER A 444 -7.93 6.78 13.13
C SER A 444 -7.21 6.35 11.86
N CYS A 445 -6.35 5.32 11.95
CA CYS A 445 -5.73 4.73 10.75
C CYS A 445 -6.74 4.12 9.77
N LYS A 446 -7.98 3.85 10.17
CA LYS A 446 -9.04 3.41 9.26
C LYS A 446 -9.78 4.55 8.57
N ALA A 447 -9.36 5.79 8.81
CA ALA A 447 -9.91 6.99 8.19
C ALA A 447 -8.90 7.70 7.26
N HIS A 448 -7.74 7.10 6.95
CA HIS A 448 -6.70 7.76 6.13
C HIS A 448 -7.25 8.43 4.87
N HIS A 449 -8.13 7.74 4.14
CA HIS A 449 -8.76 8.25 2.92
C HIS A 449 -10.18 8.77 3.12
N GLU A 450 -10.50 9.33 4.30
CA GLU A 450 -11.82 9.85 4.66
C GLU A 450 -11.79 11.36 4.98
N PRO A 451 -11.47 12.25 4.02
CA PRO A 451 -11.33 13.68 4.26
C PRO A 451 -12.61 14.33 4.82
N ALA A 452 -13.79 13.90 4.34
CA ALA A 452 -15.07 14.38 4.85
C ALA A 452 -15.29 14.04 6.34
N THR A 453 -14.78 12.89 6.78
CA THR A 453 -14.79 12.51 8.19
C THR A 453 -13.81 13.37 8.99
N HIS A 454 -12.59 13.57 8.50
CA HIS A 454 -11.60 14.43 9.17
C HIS A 454 -12.11 15.84 9.38
N ASP A 455 -12.74 16.41 8.35
CA ASP A 455 -13.29 17.77 8.40
C ASP A 455 -14.55 17.83 9.26
N GLY A 456 -15.41 16.80 9.19
CA GLY A 456 -16.62 16.73 10.01
C GLY A 456 -16.32 16.64 11.52
N VAL A 457 -15.31 15.84 11.90
CA VAL A 457 -14.84 15.76 13.29
C VAL A 457 -14.32 17.12 13.76
N ARG A 458 -13.46 17.77 12.98
CA ARG A 458 -12.90 19.08 13.31
C ARG A 458 -13.99 20.15 13.42
N ALA A 459 -14.94 20.16 12.50
CA ALA A 459 -16.07 21.09 12.51
C ALA A 459 -16.94 20.93 13.77
N LEU A 460 -17.28 19.70 14.16
CA LEU A 460 -18.07 19.45 15.36
C LEU A 460 -17.32 19.86 16.64
N VAL A 461 -16.04 19.52 16.74
CA VAL A 461 -15.19 19.90 17.88
C VAL A 461 -15.03 21.42 17.99
N ALA A 462 -14.79 22.10 16.87
CA ALA A 462 -14.70 23.56 16.83
C ALA A 462 -16.03 24.23 17.15
N SER A 463 -17.16 23.68 16.68
CA SER A 463 -18.50 24.21 16.98
C SER A 463 -18.87 24.12 18.46
N ALA A 464 -18.28 23.16 19.19
CA ALA A 464 -18.39 23.07 20.65
C ALA A 464 -17.45 24.05 21.39
N GLY A 465 -16.76 24.94 20.66
CA GLY A 465 -15.93 26.02 21.18
C GLY A 465 -14.48 25.64 21.47
N ALA A 466 -14.01 24.46 21.06
CA ALA A 466 -12.64 24.01 21.32
C ALA A 466 -11.61 24.59 20.33
N VAL A 467 -10.38 24.79 20.78
CA VAL A 467 -9.23 25.13 19.92
C VAL A 467 -8.47 23.86 19.60
N ILE A 468 -8.38 23.53 18.31
CA ILE A 468 -7.75 22.32 17.81
C ILE A 468 -6.30 22.61 17.45
N GLU A 469 -5.38 21.79 17.97
CA GLU A 469 -3.99 21.73 17.55
C GLU A 469 -3.70 20.38 16.91
N ASP A 470 -3.50 20.38 15.60
CA ASP A 470 -3.14 19.18 14.85
C ASP A 470 -1.71 18.73 15.19
N VAL A 471 -1.51 17.42 15.20
CA VAL A 471 -0.17 16.81 15.30
C VAL A 471 0.43 16.61 13.91
N GLU A 472 1.75 16.41 13.83
CA GLU A 472 2.46 16.12 12.58
C GLU A 472 1.85 14.92 11.83
N TYR A 473 1.51 13.84 12.54
CA TYR A 473 0.88 12.64 11.99
C TYR A 473 -0.63 12.69 12.17
N ALA A 474 -1.29 13.63 11.48
CA ALA A 474 -2.74 13.76 11.41
C ALA A 474 -3.30 13.23 10.08
N ARG A 475 -4.63 13.11 10.00
CA ARG A 475 -5.38 12.78 8.78
C ARG A 475 -4.85 11.54 8.06
N GLU A 476 -4.45 11.64 6.79
CA GLU A 476 -3.94 10.55 5.96
C GLU A 476 -2.64 9.93 6.50
N LYS A 477 -1.87 10.65 7.32
CA LYS A 477 -0.63 10.16 7.93
C LYS A 477 -0.82 9.62 9.35
N ALA A 478 -2.06 9.47 9.82
CA ALA A 478 -2.32 9.11 11.21
C ALA A 478 -1.64 7.80 11.62
N ARG A 479 -0.84 7.84 12.70
CA ARG A 479 -0.20 6.65 13.26
C ARG A 479 -1.20 5.76 13.98
N CYS A 480 -0.89 4.47 14.08
CA CYS A 480 -1.73 3.52 14.80
C CYS A 480 -1.82 3.88 16.30
N CYS A 481 -3.00 3.68 16.89
CA CYS A 481 -3.20 3.80 18.34
C CYS A 481 -2.70 2.59 19.15
N GLY A 482 -2.34 1.48 18.48
CA GLY A 482 -1.91 0.22 19.10
C GLY A 482 -3.01 -0.84 19.26
N ASN A 483 -4.28 -0.48 19.09
CA ASN A 483 -5.39 -1.44 19.16
C ASN A 483 -5.71 -2.12 17.80
N GLY A 484 -5.24 -1.55 16.69
CA GLY A 484 -5.46 -2.09 15.34
C GLY A 484 -4.86 -3.49 15.19
N GLY A 485 -5.40 -4.30 14.28
CA GLY A 485 -4.89 -5.65 14.02
C GLY A 485 -5.01 -6.61 15.21
N MET A 486 -5.61 -6.18 16.32
CA MET A 486 -5.82 -6.95 17.54
C MET A 486 -4.53 -7.57 18.12
N ILE A 487 -3.42 -6.84 18.06
CA ILE A 487 -2.08 -7.36 18.39
C ILE A 487 -1.81 -7.45 19.90
N TYR A 488 -2.59 -6.75 20.73
CA TYR A 488 -2.33 -6.59 22.16
C TYR A 488 -2.25 -7.90 22.98
N PRO A 489 -2.93 -9.03 22.63
CA PRO A 489 -2.72 -10.30 23.32
C PRO A 489 -1.59 -11.13 22.70
N VAL A 490 -1.07 -10.75 21.52
CA VAL A 490 0.00 -11.46 20.79
C VAL A 490 1.37 -10.85 21.09
N ASP A 491 1.49 -9.54 20.99
CA ASP A 491 2.69 -8.77 21.33
C ASP A 491 2.33 -7.54 22.19
N PRO A 492 2.09 -7.74 23.50
CA PRO A 492 1.73 -6.65 24.42
C PRO A 492 2.84 -5.60 24.54
N LYS A 493 4.11 -6.00 24.40
CA LYS A 493 5.25 -5.07 24.50
C LYS A 493 5.27 -4.13 23.29
N LEU A 494 5.09 -4.67 22.08
CA LEU A 494 4.97 -3.85 20.89
C LEU A 494 3.73 -2.96 20.94
N ALA A 495 2.58 -3.51 21.31
CA ALA A 495 1.35 -2.73 21.46
C ALA A 495 1.54 -1.52 22.38
N GLN A 496 2.23 -1.72 23.52
CA GLN A 496 2.54 -0.63 24.44
C GLN A 496 3.48 0.41 23.81
N ARG A 497 4.52 0.01 23.07
CA ARG A 497 5.41 0.97 22.37
C ARG A 497 4.63 1.81 21.35
N VAL A 498 3.75 1.18 20.57
CA VAL A 498 2.87 1.88 19.62
C VAL A 498 1.97 2.89 20.34
N ILE A 499 1.33 2.48 21.44
CA ILE A 499 0.49 3.35 22.27
C ILE A 499 1.30 4.54 22.79
N GLN A 500 2.48 4.31 23.37
CA GLN A 500 3.31 5.37 23.96
C GLN A 500 3.80 6.35 22.90
N ARG A 501 4.27 5.86 21.75
CA ARG A 501 4.68 6.71 20.63
C ARG A 501 3.54 7.61 20.19
N ARG A 502 2.33 7.06 20.03
CA ARG A 502 1.17 7.85 19.62
C ARG A 502 0.70 8.83 20.70
N ALA A 503 0.70 8.42 21.96
CA ALA A 503 0.34 9.27 23.09
C ALA A 503 1.27 10.47 23.25
N GLY A 504 2.57 10.29 22.97
CA GLY A 504 3.61 11.30 23.11
C GLY A 504 3.67 12.37 22.01
N GLU A 505 2.88 12.27 20.94
CA GLU A 505 2.92 13.24 19.84
C GLU A 505 2.30 14.61 20.18
N SER A 506 1.58 14.71 21.30
CA SER A 506 1.08 15.98 21.81
C SER A 506 0.99 15.93 23.32
N PRO A 507 1.24 17.03 24.05
CA PRO A 507 0.94 17.11 25.48
C PRO A 507 -0.56 17.27 25.76
N LEU A 508 -1.36 17.77 24.81
CA LEU A 508 -2.78 18.10 25.00
C LEU A 508 -3.69 16.87 25.10
N PRO A 509 -4.86 16.94 25.75
CA PRO A 509 -5.87 15.90 25.67
C PRO A 509 -6.20 15.55 24.20
N MET A 510 -6.28 14.26 23.89
CA MET A 510 -6.57 13.79 22.52
C MET A 510 -8.04 13.40 22.38
N ILE A 511 -8.72 14.04 21.43
CA ILE A 511 -10.04 13.63 20.97
C ILE A 511 -9.89 12.49 19.96
N THR A 512 -10.65 11.42 20.16
CA THR A 512 -10.74 10.30 19.23
C THR A 512 -12.19 10.11 18.79
N TYR A 513 -12.41 9.51 17.62
CA TYR A 513 -13.75 9.14 17.13
C TYR A 513 -13.86 7.63 16.89
N CYS A 514 -12.96 6.86 17.51
CA CYS A 514 -13.01 5.40 17.59
C CYS A 514 -12.89 4.95 19.06
N ALA A 515 -13.87 4.18 19.53
CA ALA A 515 -13.89 3.65 20.90
C ALA A 515 -12.67 2.77 21.24
N GLY A 516 -12.12 2.06 20.24
CA GLY A 516 -10.89 1.28 20.37
C GLY A 516 -9.68 2.18 20.58
N CYS A 517 -9.54 3.24 19.76
CA CYS A 517 -8.45 4.21 19.89
C CYS A 517 -8.49 4.94 21.24
N ARG A 518 -9.68 5.35 21.70
CA ARG A 518 -9.86 5.91 23.04
C ARG A 518 -9.35 4.96 24.13
N SER A 519 -9.75 3.69 24.06
CA SER A 519 -9.37 2.68 25.06
C SER A 519 -7.87 2.44 25.09
N ALA A 520 -7.23 2.34 23.91
CA ALA A 520 -5.79 2.14 23.79
C ALA A 520 -4.98 3.32 24.35
N LEU A 521 -5.28 4.55 23.92
CA LEU A 521 -4.56 5.73 24.40
C LEU A 521 -4.73 5.92 25.91
N ALA A 522 -5.95 5.74 26.44
CA ALA A 522 -6.21 5.78 27.88
C ALA A 522 -5.39 4.73 28.64
N SER A 523 -5.22 3.52 28.09
CA SER A 523 -4.38 2.48 28.71
C SER A 523 -2.89 2.83 28.76
N GLY A 524 -2.44 3.71 27.85
CA GLY A 524 -1.10 4.28 27.86
C GLY A 524 -0.90 5.46 28.81
N GLY A 525 -1.94 5.88 29.54
CA GLY A 525 -1.91 7.05 30.41
C GLY A 525 -2.22 8.38 29.71
N LYS A 526 -2.56 8.36 28.41
CA LYS A 526 -2.95 9.57 27.68
C LYS A 526 -4.35 10.02 28.08
N GLU A 527 -4.50 11.29 28.41
CA GLU A 527 -5.82 11.93 28.48
C GLU A 527 -6.50 11.82 27.11
N SER A 528 -7.48 10.92 27.01
CA SER A 528 -8.15 10.62 25.76
C SER A 528 -9.66 10.55 25.94
N ILE A 529 -10.35 11.30 25.09
CA ILE A 529 -11.80 11.48 25.15
C ILE A 529 -12.40 11.09 23.81
N HIS A 530 -13.49 10.32 23.83
CA HIS A 530 -14.24 10.07 22.61
C HIS A 530 -15.00 11.33 22.23
N ILE A 531 -15.10 11.68 20.94
CA ILE A 531 -15.75 12.90 20.45
C ILE A 531 -17.15 13.06 21.05
N LEU A 532 -17.94 11.99 21.15
CA LEU A 532 -19.26 12.08 21.77
C LEU A 532 -19.23 12.44 23.26
N ASP A 533 -18.27 11.94 24.01
CA ASP A 533 -18.10 12.39 25.40
C ASP A 533 -17.62 13.85 25.43
N PHE A 534 -16.82 14.26 24.45
CA PHE A 534 -16.40 15.66 24.29
C PHE A 534 -17.59 16.60 24.00
N LEU A 535 -18.57 16.14 23.22
CA LEU A 535 -19.72 16.95 22.81
C LEU A 535 -20.90 16.90 23.80
N LEU A 536 -21.06 15.82 24.57
CA LEU A 536 -22.28 15.57 25.34
C LEU A 536 -22.07 15.37 26.84
N ASN A 537 -20.83 15.12 27.31
CA ASN A 537 -20.58 14.89 28.73
C ASN A 537 -20.31 16.21 29.46
N GLU A 538 -21.16 16.58 30.42
CA GLU A 538 -21.05 17.81 31.22
C GLU A 538 -19.89 17.81 32.24
N GLY A 539 -19.23 16.68 32.46
CA GLY A 539 -18.09 16.62 33.38
C GLY A 539 -16.85 17.36 32.86
N ASP A 540 -16.00 17.80 33.79
CA ASP A 540 -14.69 18.39 33.51
C ASP A 540 -13.88 17.57 32.48
N LEU A 541 -13.21 18.25 31.54
CA LEU A 541 -12.49 17.64 30.42
C LEU A 541 -11.46 16.62 30.89
N HIS A 542 -10.57 17.02 31.81
CA HIS A 542 -9.47 16.16 32.27
C HIS A 542 -10.02 14.96 33.05
N THR A 543 -11.04 15.19 33.87
CA THR A 543 -11.73 14.12 34.61
C THR A 543 -12.33 13.08 33.66
N VAL A 544 -13.03 13.51 32.61
CA VAL A 544 -13.63 12.61 31.61
C VAL A 544 -12.55 11.91 30.80
N ALA A 545 -11.51 12.62 30.38
CA ALA A 545 -10.41 12.09 29.57
C ALA A 545 -9.56 11.05 30.31
N ARG A 546 -9.45 11.15 31.65
CA ARG A 546 -8.74 10.18 32.51
C ARG A 546 -9.56 8.96 32.90
N ARG A 547 -10.85 8.88 32.55
CA ARG A 547 -11.69 7.72 32.93
C ARG A 547 -11.09 6.42 32.42
N LYS A 548 -11.06 5.39 33.27
CA LYS A 548 -10.60 4.06 32.84
C LYS A 548 -11.52 3.47 31.76
N PRO A 549 -11.00 2.67 30.82
CA PRO A 549 -11.82 1.97 29.84
C PRO A 549 -12.89 1.09 30.50
N THR A 550 -14.06 0.99 29.86
CA THR A 550 -15.16 0.13 30.35
C THR A 550 -14.75 -1.34 30.35
N GLY A 551 -14.83 -1.98 31.53
CA GLY A 551 -14.47 -3.39 31.70
C GLY A 551 -15.38 -4.36 30.92
N SER A 552 -14.87 -5.57 30.65
CA SER A 552 -15.50 -6.55 29.75
C SER A 552 -16.95 -6.91 30.12
N ILE A 553 -17.25 -7.16 31.39
CA ILE A 553 -18.62 -7.51 31.85
C ILE A 553 -19.56 -6.32 31.64
N ALA A 554 -19.12 -5.12 32.02
CA ALA A 554 -19.90 -3.90 31.86
C ALA A 554 -20.21 -3.62 30.37
N ARG A 555 -19.28 -3.93 29.46
CA ARG A 555 -19.50 -3.83 28.00
C ARG A 555 -20.68 -4.68 27.53
N TYR A 556 -20.79 -5.93 27.99
CA TYR A 556 -21.93 -6.79 27.65
C TYR A 556 -23.25 -6.25 28.23
N ALA A 557 -23.26 -5.89 29.50
CA ALA A 557 -24.44 -5.32 30.16
C ALA A 557 -24.92 -4.03 29.46
N ASN A 558 -23.99 -3.15 29.09
CA ASN A 558 -24.27 -1.89 28.39
C ASN A 558 -24.88 -2.11 27.00
N ARG A 559 -24.42 -3.11 26.25
CA ARG A 559 -25.03 -3.45 24.95
C ARG A 559 -26.46 -3.92 25.11
N LEU A 560 -26.77 -4.74 26.12
CA LEU A 560 -28.15 -5.14 26.42
C LEU A 560 -28.99 -3.92 26.80
N ARG A 561 -28.50 -3.07 27.71
CA ARG A 561 -29.21 -1.83 28.09
C ARG A 561 -29.52 -0.95 26.88
N THR A 562 -28.57 -0.78 25.98
CA THR A 562 -28.77 0.00 24.75
C THR A 562 -29.81 -0.66 23.84
N LYS A 563 -29.76 -1.99 23.67
CA LYS A 563 -30.78 -2.76 22.92
C LYS A 563 -32.19 -2.52 23.46
N TRP A 564 -32.35 -2.63 24.77
CA TRP A 564 -33.63 -2.42 25.45
C TRP A 564 -34.11 -0.98 25.34
N ALA A 565 -33.20 -0.01 25.44
CA ALA A 565 -33.51 1.40 25.27
C ALA A 565 -34.05 1.69 23.86
N PHE A 566 -33.38 1.20 22.81
CA PHE A 566 -33.87 1.35 21.43
C PHE A 566 -35.26 0.74 21.24
N ARG A 567 -35.53 -0.44 21.81
CA ARG A 567 -36.85 -1.09 21.75
C ARG A 567 -37.97 -0.32 22.43
N ARG A 568 -37.64 0.57 23.38
CA ARG A 568 -38.60 1.40 24.13
C ARG A 568 -38.77 2.80 23.55
N LEU A 569 -38.07 3.13 22.46
CA LEU A 569 -38.21 4.44 21.83
C LEU A 569 -39.61 4.61 21.25
N GLN A 570 -40.20 5.75 21.54
CA GLN A 570 -41.49 6.16 21.00
C GLN A 570 -41.31 6.76 19.59
N PRO A 571 -42.37 6.76 18.77
CA PRO A 571 -42.41 7.55 17.53
C PRO A 571 -42.03 9.00 17.80
N PRO A 572 -41.32 9.68 16.89
CA PRO A 572 -41.10 11.11 17.02
C PRO A 572 -42.46 11.83 17.12
N ALA A 573 -42.57 12.79 18.05
CA ALA A 573 -43.77 13.60 18.16
C ALA A 573 -44.06 14.25 16.79
N ALA A 574 -45.33 14.17 16.33
CA ALA A 574 -45.73 14.84 15.10
C ALA A 574 -45.39 16.32 15.21
N ARG A 575 -44.53 16.82 14.31
CA ARG A 575 -44.18 18.23 14.21
C ARG A 575 -45.19 18.94 13.33
#